data_AF-A0AAD3HSF4-F1
#
_entry.id   AF-A0AAD3HSF4-F1
#
_cell.length_a   1.000
_cell.length_b   1.000
_cell.length_c   1.000
_cell.angle_alpha   90.00
_cell.angle_beta   90.00
_cell.angle_gamma   90.00
#
_symmetry.space_group_name_H-M   'P 1'
#
loop_
_entity.id
_entity.type
_entity.pdbx_description
1 polymer ?
#
loop_
_entity_poly.entity_id
_entity_poly.type
_entity_poly.pdbx_seq_one_letter_code
_entity_poly.pdbx_strand_id
1 'polypeptide(L)'
;RKAGRTSASAFVEELVDSLPAFRDAVLYDGRTLTLHRKAQNLAADLATLYGSRDERFAFPDVDQLAADSGPTTIAVLRAKGVLRLSGELAAAVDGGEELPAGPHERALRAAAVTACDRIVAAARKAESQAE
;
A
#
# COMPACT_ATOMS: atom_id res chain seq x y z
N ARG A 1 3.44 -5.38 30.33
CA ARG A 1 2.60 -4.33 29.72
C ARG A 1 1.19 -4.92 29.55
N LYS A 2 0.15 -4.28 30.10
CA LYS A 2 -1.25 -4.70 29.90
C LYS A 2 -1.54 -4.58 28.40
N ALA A 3 -1.83 -5.70 27.74
CA ALA A 3 -2.12 -5.71 26.31
C ALA A 3 -3.47 -5.03 26.06
N GLY A 4 -3.46 -3.72 25.85
CA GLY A 4 -4.50 -3.12 25.02
C GLY A 4 -4.43 -3.77 23.64
N ARG A 5 -5.57 -3.90 22.94
CA ARG A 5 -5.60 -4.42 21.57
C ARG A 5 -4.54 -3.69 20.75
N THR A 6 -3.55 -4.42 20.25
CA THR A 6 -2.51 -3.86 19.39
C THR A 6 -3.19 -3.26 18.16
N SER A 7 -2.80 -2.06 17.75
CA SER A 7 -3.25 -1.47 16.50
C SER A 7 -2.41 -2.00 15.33
N ALA A 8 -2.98 -2.05 14.13
CA ALA A 8 -2.25 -2.39 12.92
C ALA A 8 -1.09 -1.39 12.70
N SER A 9 -1.32 -0.10 12.95
CA SER A 9 -0.29 0.95 12.94
C SER A 9 0.89 0.64 13.86
N ALA A 10 0.65 0.34 15.13
CA ALA A 10 1.71 0.04 16.09
C ALA A 10 2.44 -1.27 15.76
N PHE A 11 1.73 -2.26 15.21
CA PHE A 11 2.34 -3.50 14.73
C PHE A 11 3.25 -3.25 13.52
N VAL A 12 2.83 -2.41 12.57
CA VAL A 12 3.63 -2.01 11.41
C VAL A 12 4.89 -1.27 11.85
N GLU A 13 4.76 -0.31 12.76
CA GLU A 13 5.90 0.45 13.31
C GLU A 13 6.91 -0.48 13.98
N GLU A 14 6.46 -1.37 14.87
CA GLU A 14 7.31 -2.35 15.56
C GLU A 14 8.03 -3.28 14.57
N LEU A 15 7.34 -3.75 13.52
CA LEU A 15 7.97 -4.57 12.48
C LEU A 15 9.06 -3.82 11.73
N VAL A 16 8.82 -2.56 11.36
CA VAL A 16 9.77 -1.73 10.62
C VAL A 16 11.00 -1.40 11.46
N ASP A 17 10.80 -1.18 12.76
CA ASP A 17 11.86 -0.85 13.70
C ASP A 17 12.70 -2.08 14.06
N SER A 18 12.06 -3.22 14.28
CA SER A 18 12.73 -4.46 14.69
C SER A 18 13.36 -5.24 13.52
N LEU A 19 12.81 -5.14 12.30
CA LEU A 19 13.22 -5.96 11.16
C LEU A 19 13.50 -5.10 9.91
N PRO A 20 14.78 -4.88 9.55
CA PRO A 20 15.16 -4.05 8.40
C PRO A 20 14.52 -4.46 7.07
N ALA A 21 14.18 -5.75 6.90
CA ALA A 21 13.52 -6.27 5.69
C ALA A 21 12.11 -5.69 5.45
N PHE A 22 11.49 -5.11 6.47
CA PHE A 22 10.19 -4.44 6.39
C PHE A 22 10.32 -2.92 6.18
N ARG A 23 11.53 -2.36 6.30
CA ARG A 23 11.78 -0.93 6.10
C ARG A 23 11.75 -0.57 4.63
N ASP A 24 10.56 -0.23 4.18
CA ASP A 24 10.26 0.28 2.84
C ASP A 24 10.06 1.79 2.90
N ALA A 25 11.19 2.50 3.04
CA ALA A 25 11.29 3.95 3.09
C ALA A 25 12.52 4.41 2.31
N VAL A 26 12.36 5.42 1.45
CA VAL A 26 13.38 5.85 0.49
C VAL A 26 13.29 7.35 0.23
N LEU A 27 14.40 7.98 -0.19
CA LEU A 27 14.38 9.38 -0.61
C LEU A 27 13.77 9.51 -2.02
N TYR A 28 12.78 10.38 -2.17
CA TYR A 28 12.15 10.73 -3.43
C TYR A 28 12.00 12.25 -3.48
N ASP A 29 12.69 12.89 -4.43
CA ASP A 29 12.66 14.35 -4.63
C ASP A 29 12.89 15.16 -3.33
N GLY A 30 13.96 14.81 -2.60
CA GLY A 30 14.33 15.47 -1.34
C GLY A 30 13.41 15.15 -0.14
N ARG A 31 12.40 14.30 -0.31
CA ARG A 31 11.48 13.89 0.76
C ARG A 31 11.54 12.39 1.00
N THR A 32 11.34 11.96 2.23
CA THR A 32 11.21 10.54 2.53
C THR A 32 9.84 10.05 2.07
N LEU A 33 9.83 9.14 1.10
CA LEU A 33 8.65 8.36 0.73
C LEU A 33 8.66 7.08 1.57
N THR A 34 7.63 6.94 2.40
CA THR A 34 7.43 5.77 3.27
C THR A 34 6.21 5.01 2.80
N LEU A 35 6.39 3.72 2.49
CA LEU A 35 5.30 2.85 2.05
C LEU A 35 5.07 1.68 3.01
N HIS A 36 6.13 1.12 3.60
CA HIS A 36 6.03 0.00 4.55
C HIS A 36 5.15 -1.16 4.05
N ARG A 37 5.12 -1.39 2.73
CA ARG A 37 4.11 -2.25 2.07
C ARG A 37 4.08 -3.65 2.69
N LYS A 38 5.24 -4.28 2.87
CA LYS A 38 5.32 -5.64 3.41
C LYS A 38 4.77 -5.73 4.83
N ALA A 39 4.99 -4.70 5.65
CA ALA A 39 4.52 -4.68 7.04
C ALA A 39 3.01 -4.48 7.07
N GLN A 40 2.48 -3.56 6.26
CA GLN A 40 1.05 -3.34 6.12
C GLN A 40 0.33 -4.59 5.60
N ASN A 41 0.87 -5.24 4.57
CA ASN A 41 0.29 -6.48 4.04
C ASN A 41 0.28 -7.59 5.09
N LEU A 42 1.37 -7.77 5.85
CA LEU A 42 1.40 -8.75 6.93
C LEU A 42 0.34 -8.46 8.01
N ALA A 43 0.14 -7.20 8.37
CA ALA A 43 -0.91 -6.80 9.31
C ALA A 43 -2.31 -7.14 8.76
N ALA A 44 -2.57 -6.80 7.49
CA ALA A 44 -3.83 -7.09 6.82
C ALA A 44 -4.09 -8.60 6.70
N ASP A 45 -3.08 -9.40 6.35
CA ASP A 45 -3.16 -10.85 6.23
C ASP A 45 -3.46 -11.49 7.59
N LEU A 46 -2.76 -11.07 8.66
CA LEU A 46 -2.99 -11.58 10.01
C LEU A 46 -4.40 -11.26 10.51
N ALA A 47 -4.88 -10.03 10.31
CA ALA A 47 -6.23 -9.65 10.67
C ALA A 47 -7.29 -10.42 9.88
N THR A 48 -7.08 -10.60 8.57
CA THR A 48 -8.01 -11.34 7.71
C THR A 48 -8.10 -12.81 8.09
N LEU A 49 -6.95 -13.45 8.34
CA LEU A 49 -6.89 -14.89 8.63
C LEU A 49 -7.27 -15.24 10.08
N TYR A 50 -6.92 -14.38 11.04
CA TYR A 50 -7.00 -14.71 12.46
C TYR A 50 -7.79 -13.71 13.31
N GLY A 51 -8.13 -12.52 12.81
CA GLY A 51 -8.72 -11.44 13.62
C GLY A 51 -10.10 -11.76 14.22
N SER A 52 -10.83 -12.74 13.68
CA SER A 52 -12.10 -13.23 14.26
C SER A 52 -11.92 -14.32 15.33
N ARG A 53 -10.71 -14.89 15.44
CA ARG A 53 -10.40 -16.06 16.30
C ARG A 53 -9.43 -15.73 17.42
N ASP A 54 -8.63 -14.69 17.26
CA ASP A 54 -7.58 -14.31 18.18
C ASP A 54 -7.48 -12.79 18.29
N GLU A 55 -7.72 -12.27 19.50
CA GLU A 55 -7.76 -10.84 19.79
C GLU A 55 -6.43 -10.13 19.52
N ARG A 56 -5.30 -10.87 19.49
CA ARG A 56 -3.98 -10.32 19.16
C ARG A 56 -3.89 -9.81 17.73
N PHE A 57 -4.69 -10.36 16.82
CA PHE A 57 -4.75 -9.97 15.41
C PHE A 57 -6.04 -9.21 15.07
N ALA A 58 -6.88 -8.93 16.06
CA ALA A 58 -8.12 -8.18 15.89
C ALA A 58 -7.87 -6.67 15.93
N PHE A 59 -7.05 -6.20 14.98
CA PHE A 59 -6.58 -4.81 14.88
C PHE A 59 -7.77 -3.85 14.64
N PRO A 60 -7.99 -2.86 15.53
CA PRO A 60 -9.14 -1.96 15.45
C PRO A 60 -9.07 -0.94 14.30
N ASP A 61 -7.89 -0.72 13.73
CA ASP A 61 -7.56 0.25 12.68
C ASP A 61 -7.03 -0.43 11.41
N VAL A 62 -7.35 -1.71 11.20
CA VAL A 62 -6.93 -2.45 9.99
C VAL A 62 -7.44 -1.80 8.70
N ASP A 63 -8.58 -1.11 8.78
CA ASP A 63 -9.20 -0.36 7.69
C ASP A 63 -8.46 0.93 7.32
N GLN A 64 -7.50 1.38 8.15
CA GLN A 64 -6.63 2.52 7.87
C GLN A 64 -5.34 2.14 7.14
N LEU A 65 -5.07 0.84 6.95
CA LEU A 65 -3.93 0.39 6.16
C LEU A 65 -4.07 0.85 4.70
N ALA A 66 -2.96 1.26 4.11
CA ALA A 66 -2.92 1.65 2.71
C ALA A 66 -3.17 0.43 1.80
N ALA A 67 -3.76 0.69 0.63
CA ALA A 67 -3.89 -0.33 -0.40
C ALA A 67 -2.51 -0.85 -0.87
N ASP A 68 -2.49 -2.10 -1.31
CA ASP A 68 -1.28 -2.75 -1.81
C ASP A 68 -0.66 -1.98 -2.99
N SER A 69 0.63 -1.65 -2.89
CA SER A 69 1.40 -1.00 -3.96
C SER A 69 2.29 -1.98 -4.74
N GLY A 70 1.90 -3.25 -4.79
CA GLY A 70 2.63 -4.30 -5.48
C GLY A 70 2.51 -4.23 -7.01
N PRO A 71 3.37 -4.96 -7.73
CA PRO A 71 3.37 -4.97 -9.19
C PRO A 71 2.03 -5.43 -9.79
N THR A 72 1.34 -6.37 -9.15
CA THR A 72 0.02 -6.83 -9.61
C THR A 72 -1.03 -5.73 -9.50
N THR A 73 -1.08 -4.99 -8.40
CA THR A 73 -2.01 -3.86 -8.23
C THR A 73 -1.71 -2.76 -9.25
N ILE A 74 -0.44 -2.42 -9.46
CA ILE A 74 -0.01 -1.46 -10.49
C ILE A 74 -0.46 -1.92 -11.88
N ALA A 75 -0.24 -3.19 -12.23
CA ALA A 75 -0.62 -3.75 -13.52
C ALA A 75 -2.14 -3.69 -13.74
N VAL A 76 -2.95 -4.04 -12.72
CA VAL A 76 -4.41 -3.96 -12.80
C VAL A 76 -4.88 -2.52 -12.98
N LEU A 77 -4.37 -1.58 -12.17
CA LEU A 77 -4.75 -0.18 -12.25
C LEU A 77 -4.37 0.43 -13.60
N ARG A 78 -3.21 0.05 -14.16
CA ARG A 78 -2.79 0.44 -15.51
C ARG A 78 -3.71 -0.16 -16.58
N ALA A 79 -4.00 -1.45 -16.52
CA ALA A 79 -4.87 -2.14 -17.48
C ALA A 79 -6.31 -1.57 -17.49
N LYS A 80 -6.77 -1.03 -16.36
CA LYS A 80 -8.06 -0.34 -16.23
C LYS A 80 -8.03 1.14 -16.60
N GLY A 81 -6.88 1.66 -17.04
CA GLY A 81 -6.70 3.06 -17.41
C GLY A 81 -6.68 4.04 -16.22
N VAL A 82 -6.60 3.55 -14.99
CA VAL A 82 -6.51 4.37 -13.77
C VAL A 82 -5.11 4.96 -13.64
N LEU A 83 -4.07 4.15 -13.85
CA LEU A 83 -2.69 4.61 -13.93
C LEU A 83 -2.28 4.85 -15.38
N ARG A 84 -1.73 6.03 -15.65
CA ARG A 84 -1.15 6.41 -16.94
C ARG A 84 0.34 6.67 -16.76
N LEU A 85 1.15 5.99 -17.57
CA LEU A 85 2.60 6.10 -17.54
C LEU A 85 3.07 7.16 -18.54
N SER A 86 4.23 7.76 -18.31
CA SER A 86 4.92 8.53 -19.35
C SER A 86 5.27 7.63 -20.53
N GLY A 87 5.46 8.20 -21.73
CA GLY A 87 5.76 7.40 -22.93
C GLY A 87 7.01 6.51 -22.77
N GLU A 88 8.06 7.05 -22.16
CA GLU A 88 9.30 6.30 -21.86
C GLU A 88 9.04 5.14 -20.89
N LEU A 89 8.35 5.39 -19.78
CA LEU A 89 8.07 4.36 -18.77
C LEU A 89 7.09 3.31 -19.28
N ALA A 90 6.12 3.70 -20.12
CA ALA A 90 5.23 2.78 -20.80
C ALA A 90 6.01 1.84 -21.72
N ALA A 91 6.91 2.40 -22.56
CA ALA A 91 7.72 1.62 -23.49
C ALA A 91 8.60 0.60 -22.77
N ALA A 92 9.27 1.00 -21.67
CA ALA A 92 10.08 0.09 -20.86
C ALA A 92 9.25 -1.06 -20.26
N VAL A 93 8.10 -0.73 -19.63
CA VAL A 93 7.21 -1.73 -19.02
C VAL A 93 6.62 -2.68 -20.08
N ASP A 94 6.21 -2.16 -21.23
CA ASP A 94 5.65 -2.96 -22.33
C ASP A 94 6.72 -3.81 -23.04
N GLY A 95 7.96 -3.35 -23.05
CA GLY A 95 9.12 -4.11 -23.53
C GLY A 95 9.56 -5.24 -22.59
N GLY A 96 8.95 -5.35 -21.41
CA GLY A 96 9.35 -6.32 -20.39
C GLY A 96 10.69 -5.99 -19.74
N GLU A 97 11.12 -4.73 -19.81
CA GLU A 97 12.34 -4.27 -19.17
C GLU A 97 12.18 -4.29 -17.66
N GLU A 98 13.24 -4.69 -16.94
CA GLU A 98 13.25 -4.60 -15.49
C GLU A 98 13.20 -3.12 -15.09
N LEU A 99 12.26 -2.76 -14.22
CA LEU A 99 12.21 -1.43 -13.63
C LEU A 99 13.01 -1.43 -12.32
N PRO A 100 14.24 -0.89 -12.31
CA PRO A 100 15.07 -0.92 -11.12
C PRO A 100 14.48 -0.02 -10.02
N ALA A 101 14.88 -0.32 -8.78
CA ALA A 101 14.57 0.55 -7.65
C ALA A 101 15.10 1.97 -7.93
N GLY A 102 14.20 2.95 -7.93
CA GLY A 102 14.54 4.30 -8.36
C GLY A 102 13.32 5.21 -8.44
N PRO A 103 13.46 6.45 -8.91
CA PRO A 103 12.38 7.43 -8.94
C PRO A 103 11.13 6.92 -9.67
N HIS A 104 11.27 6.28 -10.83
CA HIS A 104 10.12 5.77 -11.59
C HIS A 104 9.36 4.65 -10.84
N GLU A 105 10.07 3.67 -10.28
CA GLU A 105 9.48 2.60 -9.47
C GLU A 105 8.76 3.17 -8.24
N ARG A 106 9.38 4.11 -7.54
CA ARG A 106 8.81 4.78 -6.36
C ARG A 106 7.56 5.58 -6.70
N ALA A 107 7.61 6.34 -7.79
CA ALA A 107 6.48 7.11 -8.29
C ALA A 107 5.30 6.21 -8.65
N LEU A 108 5.55 5.05 -9.30
CA LEU A 108 4.52 4.08 -9.63
C LEU A 108 3.83 3.52 -8.39
N ARG A 109 4.60 3.16 -7.36
CA ARG A 109 4.06 2.61 -6.12
C ARG A 109 3.25 3.64 -5.34
N ALA A 110 3.75 4.87 -5.23
CA ALA A 110 3.00 5.97 -4.63
C ALA A 110 1.73 6.32 -5.41
N ALA A 111 1.80 6.29 -6.75
CA ALA A 111 0.65 6.50 -7.62
C ALA A 111 -0.41 5.40 -7.45
N ALA A 112 0.00 4.15 -7.25
CA ALA A 112 -0.94 3.05 -6.98
C ALA A 112 -1.73 3.26 -5.69
N VAL A 113 -1.05 3.61 -4.58
CA VAL A 113 -1.72 3.95 -3.31
C VAL A 113 -2.70 5.11 -3.52
N THR A 114 -2.23 6.19 -4.13
CA THR A 114 -3.04 7.39 -4.40
C THR A 114 -4.25 7.09 -5.30
N ALA A 115 -4.08 6.20 -6.29
CA ALA A 115 -5.16 5.78 -7.18
C ALA A 115 -6.26 5.04 -6.42
N CYS A 116 -5.88 4.10 -5.53
CA CYS A 116 -6.83 3.39 -4.67
C CYS A 116 -7.59 4.36 -3.75
N ASP A 117 -6.89 5.30 -3.10
CA ASP A 117 -7.54 6.31 -2.24
C ASP A 117 -8.56 7.15 -3.01
N ARG A 118 -8.22 7.56 -4.25
CA ARG A 118 -9.13 8.30 -5.13
C ARG A 118 -10.34 7.47 -5.57
N ILE A 119 -10.15 6.17 -5.84
CA ILE A 119 -11.26 5.25 -6.17
C ILE A 119 -12.22 5.16 -4.97
N VAL A 120 -11.70 4.95 -3.76
CA VAL A 120 -12.51 4.87 -2.53
C VAL A 120 -13.28 6.17 -2.29
N ALA A 121 -12.62 7.33 -2.42
CA ALA A 121 -13.26 8.63 -2.26
C ALA A 121 -14.38 8.86 -3.30
N ALA A 122 -14.15 8.47 -4.55
CA ALA A 122 -15.14 8.57 -5.62
C ALA A 122 -16.35 7.64 -5.38
N ALA A 123 -16.10 6.40 -4.93
CA ALA A 123 -17.16 5.43 -4.61
C ALA A 123 -18.06 5.94 -3.48
N ARG A 124 -17.46 6.41 -2.37
CA ARG A 124 -18.21 7.01 -1.24
C ARG A 124 -19.05 8.21 -1.67
N LYS A 125 -18.50 9.06 -2.54
CA LYS A 125 -19.24 10.21 -3.08
C LYS A 125 -20.44 9.75 -3.91
N ALA A 126 -20.28 8.74 -4.76
CA ALA A 126 -21.36 8.20 -5.57
C ALA A 126 -22.50 7.60 -4.71
N GLU A 127 -22.16 6.88 -3.64
CA GLU A 127 -23.13 6.35 -2.67
C GLU A 127 -23.93 7.48 -2.01
N SER A 128 -23.25 8.53 -1.53
CA SER A 128 -23.92 9.69 -0.91
C SER A 128 -24.81 10.51 -1.84
N GLN A 129 -24.64 10.38 -3.16
CA GLN A 129 -25.48 11.04 -4.17
C GLN A 129 -26.66 10.16 -4.63
N ALA A 130 -26.65 8.88 -4.28
CA ALA A 130 -27.71 7.94 -4.59
C ALA A 130 -28.75 7.81 -3.46
N GLU A 131 -28.42 8.27 -2.25
CA GLU A 131 -29.32 8.49 -1.11
C GLU A 131 -30.05 9.84 -1.18
#